data_AF-A0AAJ1TZ04-F1
#
_entry.id   AF-A0AAJ1TZ04-F1
#
_cell.length_a   1.000
_cell.length_b   1.000
_cell.length_c   1.000
_cell.angle_alpha   90.00
_cell.angle_beta   90.00
_cell.angle_gamma   90.00
#
_symmetry.space_group_name_H-M   'P 1'
#
loop_
_entity.id
_entity.type
_entity.pdbx_description
1 polymer ?
#
loop_
_entity_poly.entity_id
_entity_poly.type
_entity_poly.pdbx_seq_one_letter_code
_entity_poly.pdbx_strand_id
1 'polypeptide(L)' 'MTMSTRSPTAISDEGRHARDRGDPITANPYPADSDEHRIWERGYQIPDHEAQDAAASPDSGQAPSS' A
#
# COMPACT_ATOMS: atom_id res chain seq x y z
N MET A 1 19.08 10.13 -16.26
CA MET A 1 17.70 9.87 -15.78
C MET A 1 17.85 9.10 -14.48
N THR A 2 17.44 9.65 -13.34
CA THR A 2 17.45 8.93 -12.07
C THR A 2 16.37 7.87 -12.17
N MET A 3 16.74 6.61 -12.36
CA MET A 3 15.82 5.51 -12.05
C MET A 3 15.65 5.53 -10.54
N SER A 4 14.74 6.38 -10.05
CA SER A 4 14.23 6.30 -8.70
C SER A 4 13.53 4.96 -8.62
N THR A 5 14.29 3.92 -8.26
CA THR A 5 13.77 2.58 -7.97
C THR A 5 12.96 2.71 -6.70
N ARG A 6 11.72 3.20 -6.85
CA ARG A 6 10.74 3.27 -5.78
C ARG A 6 10.68 1.87 -5.16
N SER A 7 10.80 1.80 -3.84
CA SER A 7 10.83 0.51 -3.15
C SER A 7 9.52 -0.25 -3.40
N PRO A 8 9.52 -1.60 -3.36
CA PRO A 8 8.31 -2.40 -3.50
C PRO A 8 7.18 -1.96 -2.56
N THR A 9 7.51 -1.61 -1.32
CA THR A 9 6.54 -1.08 -0.35
C THR A 9 5.88 0.20 -0.84
N ALA A 10 6.65 1.16 -1.36
CA ALA A 10 6.11 2.42 -1.85
C ALA A 10 5.25 2.24 -3.11
N ILE A 11 5.54 1.24 -3.95
CA ILE A 11 4.71 0.86 -5.10
C ILE A 11 3.39 0.23 -4.64
N SER A 12 3.44 -0.64 -3.62
CA SER A 12 2.25 -1.26 -3.03
C SER A 12 1.36 -0.21 -2.35
N ASP A 13 1.94 0.73 -1.60
CA ASP A 13 1.21 1.82 -0.95
C ASP A 13 0.54 2.74 -1.99
N GLU A 14 1.19 2.98 -3.13
CA GLU A 14 0.60 3.73 -4.24
C GLU A 14 -0.63 3.03 -4.83
N GLY A 15 -0.61 1.70 -4.95
CA GLY A 15 -1.77 0.90 -5.35
C GLY A 15 -2.93 1.04 -4.37
N ARG A 16 -2.65 0.97 -3.06
CA ARG A 16 -3.65 1.19 -2.02
C ARG A 16 -4.26 2.59 -2.12
N HIS A 17 -3.44 3.63 -2.22
CA HIS A 17 -3.92 5.01 -2.34
C HIS A 17 -4.73 5.25 -3.62
N ALA A 18 -4.43 4.58 -4.73
CA ALA A 18 -5.25 4.65 -5.94
C ALA A 18 -6.65 4.09 -5.67
N ARG A 19 -6.75 2.92 -5.02
CA ARG A 19 -8.03 2.35 -4.59
C ARG A 19 -8.77 3.29 -3.62
N ASP A 20 -8.08 3.84 -2.62
CA ASP A 20 -8.69 4.72 -1.61
C ASP A 20 -9.29 5.99 -2.23
N ARG A 21 -8.68 6.48 -3.32
CA ARG A 21 -9.20 7.60 -4.10
C ARG A 21 -10.37 7.22 -5.02
N GLY A 22 -10.62 5.92 -5.21
CA GLY A 22 -11.62 5.40 -6.14
C GLY A 22 -11.14 5.33 -7.60
N ASP A 23 -9.82 5.40 -7.85
CA ASP A 23 -9.26 5.18 -9.18
C ASP A 23 -9.49 3.72 -9.60
N PRO A 24 -9.73 3.43 -10.89
CA PRO A 24 -9.86 2.05 -11.35
C PRO A 24 -8.49 1.33 -11.34
N ILE A 25 -8.51 -0.02 -11.28
CA ILE A 25 -7.28 -0.84 -11.38
C ILE A 25 -6.48 -0.59 -12.67
N THR A 26 -7.15 -0.16 -13.74
CA THR A 26 -6.52 0.23 -15.02
C THR A 26 -5.72 1.53 -14.95
N ALA A 27 -5.77 2.26 -13.82
CA ALA A 27 -4.95 3.44 -13.57
C ALA A 27 -3.49 3.09 -13.17
N ASN A 28 -3.14 1.80 -13.09
CA ASN A 28 -1.78 1.35 -12.84
C ASN A 28 -0.81 1.96 -13.87
N PRO A 29 0.17 2.80 -13.44
CA PRO A 29 1.08 3.45 -14.36
C PRO A 29 2.21 2.54 -14.85
N TYR A 30 2.36 1.35 -14.26
CA TYR A 30 3.45 0.42 -14.55
C TYR A 30 3.10 -0.51 -15.72
N PRO A 31 4.08 -0.89 -16.56
CA PRO A 31 3.86 -1.84 -17.66
C PRO A 31 3.39 -3.20 -17.14
N ALA A 32 2.39 -3.81 -17.78
CA ALA A 32 1.75 -5.06 -17.32
C ALA A 32 2.71 -6.23 -17.03
N ASP A 33 3.83 -6.30 -17.74
CA ASP A 33 4.83 -7.37 -17.59
C ASP A 33 5.87 -7.09 -16.50
N SER A 34 5.82 -5.92 -15.86
CA SER A 34 6.82 -5.49 -14.87
C SER A 34 6.48 -5.95 -13.45
N ASP A 35 7.50 -6.11 -12.62
CA ASP A 35 7.30 -6.48 -11.22
C ASP A 35 6.59 -5.35 -10.45
N GLU A 36 6.84 -4.10 -10.81
CA GLU A 36 6.16 -2.93 -10.25
C GLU A 36 4.65 -2.97 -10.52
N HIS A 37 4.22 -3.44 -11.71
CA HIS A 37 2.80 -3.61 -12.00
C HIS A 37 2.15 -4.60 -11.05
N ARG A 38 2.77 -5.76 -10.84
CA ARG A 38 2.27 -6.79 -9.91
C ARG A 38 2.26 -6.32 -8.46
N ILE A 39 3.26 -5.55 -8.06
CA ILE A 39 3.37 -5.00 -6.70
C ILE A 39 2.28 -3.95 -6.47
N TRP A 40 2.04 -3.06 -7.44
CA TRP A 40 0.99 -2.04 -7.37
C TRP A 40 -0.40 -2.69 -7.35
N GLU A 41 -0.66 -3.68 -8.21
CA GLU A 41 -1.93 -4.41 -8.24
C GLU A 41 -2.22 -5.12 -6.93
N ARG A 42 -1.19 -5.75 -6.33
CA ARG A 42 -1.31 -6.36 -5.00
C ARG A 42 -1.72 -5.31 -3.97
N GLY A 43 -1.05 -4.16 -3.94
CA GLY A 43 -1.37 -3.05 -3.05
C GLY A 43 -2.80 -2.54 -3.21
N TYR A 44 -3.27 -2.42 -4.46
CA TYR A 44 -4.64 -2.04 -4.81
C TYR A 44 -5.67 -3.08 -4.33
N GLN A 45 -5.35 -4.37 -4.41
CA GLN A 45 -6.27 -5.46 -4.06
C GLN A 45 -6.36 -5.75 -2.56
N ILE A 46 -5.32 -5.45 -1.76
CA ILE A 46 -5.33 -5.67 -0.31
C ILE A 46 -6.47 -4.87 0.32
N PRO A 47 -7.46 -5.53 0.94
CA PRO A 47 -8.51 -4.82 1.64
C PRO A 47 -8.03 -4.33 3.01
N ASP A 48 -8.58 -3.19 3.48
CA ASP A 48 -8.18 -2.49 4.70
C ASP A 48 -8.12 -3.36 5.97
N HIS A 49 -8.85 -4.48 5.99
CA HIS A 49 -8.94 -5.39 7.13
C HIS A 49 -7.58 -5.94 7.56
N GLU A 50 -6.62 -6.08 6.63
CA GLU A 50 -5.28 -6.61 6.92
C GLU A 50 -4.25 -5.48 7.19
N ALA A 51 -4.48 -4.27 6.66
CA ALA A 51 -3.62 -3.10 6.89
C ALA A 51 -3.85 -2.49 8.28
N GLN A 52 -5.08 -2.56 8.81
CA GLN A 52 -5.37 -2.12 10.18
C GLN A 52 -4.73 -3.05 11.23
N ASP A 53 -4.62 -4.36 10.99
CA ASP A 53 -4.01 -5.29 11.95
C ASP A 53 -2.49 -5.10 12.06
N ALA A 54 -1.82 -4.75 10.95
CA ALA A 54 -0.37 -4.48 10.95
C ALA A 54 -0.01 -3.08 11.52
N ALA A 55 -0.86 -2.07 11.29
CA ALA A 55 -0.69 -0.72 11.84
C ALA A 55 -1.20 -0.59 13.28
N ALA A 56 -2.13 -1.45 13.71
CA ALA A 56 -2.59 -1.57 15.08
C ALA A 56 -1.73 -2.55 15.88
N SER A 57 -0.40 -2.44 15.79
CA SER A 57 0.40 -2.66 17.00
C SER A 57 -0.02 -1.54 17.98
N PRO A 58 -0.73 -1.84 19.08
CA PRO A 58 -1.17 -0.82 20.00
C PRO A 58 0.03 -0.38 20.85
N ASP A 59 0.87 0.52 20.33
CA ASP A 59 1.61 1.43 21.20
C ASP A 59 0.67 2.57 21.60
N SER A 60 -0.27 2.28 22.52
CA SER A 60 -1.02 3.27 23.28
C SER A 60 -1.89 2.56 24.31
N GLY A 61 -1.40 2.43 25.55
CA GLY A 61 -2.30 2.11 26.67
C GLY A 61 -1.76 1.35 27.89
N GLN A 62 -0.46 1.37 28.20
CA GLN A 62 0.02 1.01 29.54
C GLN A 62 0.21 2.33 30.33
N ALA A 63 -0.54 2.73 31.35
CA ALA A 63 -1.74 2.23 32.04
C ALA A 63 -2.39 3.47 32.73
N PRO A 64 -3.69 3.45 33.09
CA PRO A 64 -4.30 4.48 33.93
C PRO A 64 -3.76 4.42 35.38
N SER A 65 -3.79 5.58 36.03
CA SER A 65 -3.31 5.93 37.37
C SER A 65 -3.55 4.92 38.51
N SER A 66 -2.62 4.91 39.49
CA SER A 66 -2.91 5.01 40.94
C SER A 66 -1.68 5.54 41.67
#